data_AF-A0A256ZGG9-F1
#
_entry.id   AF-A0A256ZGG9-F1
#
_cell.length_a   1.000
_cell.length_b   1.000
_cell.length_c   1.000
_cell.angle_alpha   90.00
_cell.angle_beta   90.00
_cell.angle_gamma   90.00
#
_symmetry.space_group_name_H-M   'P 1'
#
loop_
_entity.id
_entity.type
_entity.pdbx_description
1 polymer ?
#
loop_
_entity_poly.entity_id
_entity_poly.type
_entity_poly.pdbx_seq_one_letter_code
_entity_poly.pdbx_strand_id
1 'polypeptide(L)'
;MPQNLLPLIPVILALVPAFIVLAINSKSDFRKWLIALIAGGGWFVALIARLPFLTLTTKWFQGNYVFIALSSSILAGMFEEPVRFVLLKYVSKEIKLGLRELISFGLGWGLVEALIIYVLQAIFLQYGLGAEWYKLLPGAIERNIATLFHTALTFIAAWVLVKGILISHSANIYCSLGFS
;
A
#
# COMPACT_ATOMS: atom_id res chain seq x y z
N MET A 1 35.02 -10.95 -13.39
CA MET A 1 34.12 -11.98 -12.83
C MET A 1 32.73 -11.71 -13.38
N PRO A 2 32.04 -12.66 -14.04
CA PRO A 2 30.64 -12.44 -14.35
C PRO A 2 29.92 -12.17 -13.03
N GLN A 3 29.31 -10.99 -12.91
CA GLN A 3 28.52 -10.66 -11.73
C GLN A 3 27.40 -11.69 -11.65
N ASN A 4 27.39 -12.50 -10.60
CA ASN A 4 26.32 -13.45 -10.39
C ASN A 4 25.03 -12.64 -10.19
N LEU A 5 24.11 -12.67 -11.16
CA LEU A 5 22.87 -11.88 -11.16
C LEU A 5 21.74 -12.57 -10.36
N LEU A 6 21.93 -13.82 -9.93
CA LEU A 6 20.95 -14.57 -9.13
C LEU A 6 20.44 -13.82 -7.88
N PRO A 7 21.27 -13.06 -7.14
CA PRO A 7 20.83 -12.14 -6.08
C PRO A 7 19.73 -11.14 -6.45
N LEU A 8 19.65 -10.73 -7.71
CA LEU A 8 18.68 -9.72 -8.14
C LEU A 8 17.30 -10.30 -8.42
N ILE A 9 17.18 -11.63 -8.59
CA ILE A 9 15.92 -12.32 -8.87
C ILE A 9 14.82 -11.95 -7.86
N PRO A 10 15.00 -12.07 -6.53
CA PRO A 10 13.96 -11.70 -5.57
C PRO A 10 13.52 -10.24 -5.67
N VAL A 11 14.47 -9.32 -5.88
CA VAL A 11 14.19 -7.88 -6.02
C VAL A 11 13.39 -7.60 -7.29
N ILE A 12 13.81 -8.20 -8.40
CA ILE A 12 13.12 -8.10 -9.70
C ILE A 12 11.70 -8.65 -9.56
N LEU A 13 11.54 -9.83 -8.97
CA LEU A 13 10.23 -10.46 -8.78
C LEU A 13 9.30 -9.59 -7.93
N ALA A 14 9.80 -8.93 -6.89
CA ALA A 14 8.97 -8.12 -6.00
C ALA A 14 8.48 -6.81 -6.63
N LEU A 15 9.29 -6.17 -7.50
CA LEU A 15 8.99 -4.83 -8.02
C LEU A 15 8.50 -4.82 -9.47
N VAL A 16 9.13 -5.60 -10.33
CA VAL A 16 8.96 -5.47 -11.78
C VAL A 16 7.53 -5.76 -12.24
N PRO A 17 6.82 -6.79 -11.74
CA PRO A 17 5.45 -7.05 -12.17
C PRO A 17 4.52 -5.85 -11.90
N ALA A 18 4.49 -5.35 -10.67
CA ALA A 18 3.67 -4.21 -10.29
C ALA A 18 4.09 -2.92 -11.03
N PHE A 19 5.38 -2.71 -11.22
CA PHE A 19 5.89 -1.56 -11.97
C PHE A 19 5.52 -1.61 -13.46
N ILE A 20 5.59 -2.78 -14.09
CA ILE A 20 5.15 -2.97 -15.48
C ILE A 20 3.66 -2.68 -15.60
N VAL A 21 2.82 -3.20 -14.70
CA VAL A 21 1.38 -2.92 -14.73
C VAL A 21 1.12 -1.43 -14.55
N LEU A 22 1.84 -0.76 -13.64
CA LEU A 22 1.72 0.68 -13.43
C LEU A 22 2.15 1.45 -14.68
N ALA A 23 3.24 1.06 -15.33
CA ALA A 23 3.75 1.69 -16.53
C ALA A 23 2.78 1.51 -17.71
N ILE A 24 2.20 0.32 -17.89
CA ILE A 24 1.19 0.06 -18.93
C ILE A 24 -0.09 0.85 -18.67
N ASN A 25 -0.53 0.92 -17.41
CA ASN A 25 -1.74 1.64 -17.01
C ASN A 25 -1.57 3.16 -17.14
N SER A 26 -0.39 3.68 -16.77
CA SER A 26 -0.09 5.12 -16.76
C SER A 26 0.36 5.65 -18.12
N LYS A 27 1.07 4.83 -18.91
CA LYS A 27 1.71 5.26 -20.17
C LYS A 27 2.49 6.56 -19.93
N SER A 28 2.32 7.56 -20.81
CA SER A 28 2.92 8.90 -20.68
C SER A 28 2.07 9.88 -19.85
N ASP A 29 0.98 9.44 -19.20
CA ASP A 29 0.12 10.32 -18.41
C ASP A 29 0.74 10.59 -17.04
N PHE A 30 1.36 11.76 -16.92
CA PHE A 30 2.01 12.21 -15.69
C PHE A 30 1.06 12.24 -14.48
N ARG A 31 -0.25 12.47 -14.69
CA ARG A 31 -1.21 12.51 -13.57
C ARG A 31 -1.32 11.16 -12.87
N LYS A 32 -1.27 10.06 -13.62
CA LYS A 32 -1.35 8.71 -13.07
C LYS A 32 -0.09 8.34 -12.29
N TRP A 33 1.07 8.74 -12.80
CA TRP A 33 2.34 8.62 -12.06
C TRP A 33 2.33 9.43 -10.78
N LEU A 34 1.83 10.68 -10.82
CA LEU A 34 1.70 11.53 -9.64
C LEU A 34 0.74 10.91 -8.61
N ILE A 35 -0.40 10.36 -9.04
CA ILE A 35 -1.32 9.64 -8.15
C ILE A 35 -0.63 8.44 -7.48
N ALA A 36 0.15 7.66 -8.23
CA ALA A 36 0.91 6.55 -7.66
C ALA A 36 1.94 7.02 -6.61
N LEU A 37 2.65 8.13 -6.88
CA LEU A 37 3.59 8.73 -5.93
C LEU A 37 2.89 9.24 -4.67
N ILE A 38 1.74 9.92 -4.81
CA ILE A 38 0.94 10.39 -3.67
C ILE A 38 0.45 9.20 -2.83
N ALA A 39 -0.04 8.14 -3.47
CA ALA A 39 -0.50 6.94 -2.78
C ALA A 39 0.64 6.25 -2.03
N GLY A 40 1.81 6.11 -2.67
CA GLY A 40 3.01 5.57 -2.04
C GLY A 40 3.51 6.41 -0.86
N GLY A 41 3.50 7.74 -1.01
CA GLY A 41 3.79 8.67 0.09
C GLY A 41 2.79 8.53 1.23
N GLY A 42 1.51 8.31 0.91
CA GLY A 42 0.47 8.01 1.88
C GLY A 42 0.74 6.77 2.70
N TRP A 43 1.07 5.67 2.04
CA TRP A 43 1.46 4.44 2.73
C TRP A 43 2.67 4.68 3.65
N PHE A 44 3.67 5.43 3.18
CA PHE A 44 4.84 5.75 4.00
C PHE A 44 4.48 6.58 5.24
N VAL A 45 3.58 7.56 5.13
CA VAL A 45 3.07 8.31 6.28
C VAL A 45 2.35 7.37 7.26
N ALA A 46 1.52 6.45 6.76
CA ALA A 46 0.85 5.45 7.59
C ALA A 46 1.85 4.55 8.34
N LEU A 47 2.94 4.15 7.67
CA LEU A 47 4.03 3.40 8.28
C LEU A 47 4.66 4.18 9.45
N ILE A 48 5.06 5.44 9.22
CA ILE A 48 5.69 6.27 10.25
C ILE A 48 4.76 6.46 11.45
N ALA A 49 3.47 6.73 11.22
CA ALA A 49 2.48 6.86 12.29
C ALA A 49 2.32 5.56 13.11
N ARG A 50 2.51 4.40 12.48
CA ARG A 50 2.42 3.08 13.11
C ARG A 50 3.65 2.71 13.96
N LEU A 51 4.84 3.19 13.61
CA LEU A 51 6.10 2.75 14.23
C LEU A 51 6.17 2.90 15.76
N PRO A 52 5.69 4.00 16.39
CA PRO A 52 5.72 4.13 17.85
C PRO A 52 4.93 3.03 18.55
N PHE A 53 3.73 2.74 18.06
CA PHE A 53 2.85 1.70 18.61
C PHE A 53 3.44 0.31 18.42
N LEU A 54 3.94 0.03 17.22
CA LEU A 54 4.60 -1.25 16.92
C LEU A 54 5.81 -1.50 17.84
N THR A 55 6.60 -0.45 18.11
CA THR A 55 7.76 -0.52 19.00
C THR A 55 7.34 -0.81 20.44
N LEU A 56 6.28 -0.14 20.93
CA LEU A 56 5.74 -0.39 22.28
C LEU A 56 5.20 -1.82 22.42
N THR A 57 4.40 -2.29 21.46
CA THR A 57 3.87 -3.66 21.46
C THR A 57 4.99 -4.69 21.43
N THR A 58 6.00 -4.49 20.58
CA THR A 58 7.14 -5.42 20.49
C THR A 58 7.94 -5.46 21.80
N LYS A 59 8.08 -4.33 22.50
CA LYS A 59 8.79 -4.25 23.79
C LYS A 59 8.00 -4.88 24.93
N TRP A 60 6.69 -4.70 24.99
CA TRP A 60 5.87 -5.24 26.09
C TRP A 60 5.59 -6.74 25.98
N PHE A 61 5.56 -7.28 24.77
CA PHE A 61 5.23 -8.69 24.52
C PHE A 61 6.41 -9.48 23.94
N GLN A 62 7.65 -9.09 24.32
CA GLN A 62 8.86 -9.78 23.89
C GLN A 62 8.76 -11.30 24.15
N GLY A 63 9.10 -12.10 23.13
CA GLY A 63 9.02 -13.56 23.17
C GLY A 63 7.66 -14.16 22.76
N ASN A 64 6.59 -13.36 22.68
CA ASN A 64 5.29 -13.82 22.14
C ASN A 64 5.11 -13.37 20.68
N TYR A 65 5.77 -14.07 19.76
CA TYR A 65 5.77 -13.74 18.33
C TYR A 65 4.38 -13.79 17.70
N VAL A 66 3.49 -14.68 18.19
CA VAL A 66 2.11 -14.77 17.71
C VAL A 66 1.34 -13.49 18.03
N PHE A 67 1.42 -13.02 19.27
CA PHE A 67 0.76 -11.79 19.69
C PHE A 67 1.31 -10.56 18.97
N ILE A 68 2.63 -10.49 18.79
CA ILE A 68 3.29 -9.40 18.05
C ILE A 68 2.82 -9.38 16.60
N ALA A 69 2.77 -10.54 15.92
CA ALA A 69 2.31 -10.63 14.53
C ALA A 69 0.84 -10.21 14.36
N LEU A 70 -0.04 -10.69 15.25
CA LEU A 70 -1.46 -10.32 15.25
C LEU A 70 -1.64 -8.82 15.46
N SER A 71 -0.98 -8.27 16.47
CA SER A 71 -1.07 -6.85 16.80
C SER A 71 -0.50 -5.98 15.67
N SER A 72 0.61 -6.39 15.05
CA SER A 72 1.21 -5.70 13.90
C SER A 72 0.25 -5.65 12.71
N SER A 73 -0.48 -6.74 12.46
CA SER A 73 -1.46 -6.84 11.37
C SER A 73 -2.67 -5.94 11.62
N ILE A 74 -3.18 -5.90 12.85
CA ILE A 74 -4.28 -5.00 13.24
C ILE A 74 -3.86 -3.54 13.12
N LEU A 75 -2.68 -3.20 13.64
CA LEU A 75 -2.12 -1.84 13.54
C LEU A 75 -1.93 -1.44 12.07
N ALA A 76 -1.54 -2.35 11.19
CA ALA A 76 -1.49 -2.06 9.76
C ALA A 76 -2.86 -1.58 9.24
N GLY A 77 -3.93 -2.33 9.49
CA GLY A 77 -5.28 -1.91 9.10
C GLY A 77 -5.72 -0.58 9.72
N MET A 78 -5.44 -0.38 11.02
CA MET A 78 -5.82 0.83 11.76
C MET A 78 -5.17 2.10 11.22
N PHE A 79 -3.94 2.04 10.71
CA PHE A 79 -3.23 3.22 10.21
C PHE A 79 -3.35 3.37 8.69
N GLU A 80 -3.28 2.27 7.94
CA GLU A 80 -3.26 2.32 6.48
C GLU A 80 -4.63 2.67 5.89
N GLU A 81 -5.73 2.13 6.42
CA GLU A 81 -7.06 2.37 5.87
C GLU A 81 -7.55 3.82 6.04
N PRO A 82 -7.42 4.48 7.21
CA PRO A 82 -7.83 5.88 7.34
C PRO A 82 -7.01 6.82 6.46
N VAL A 83 -5.70 6.59 6.36
CA VAL A 83 -4.83 7.38 5.48
C VAL A 83 -5.23 7.20 4.03
N ARG A 84 -5.52 5.96 3.60
CA ARG A 84 -6.03 5.67 2.25
C ARG A 84 -7.32 6.41 1.97
N PHE A 85 -8.28 6.35 2.89
CA PHE A 85 -9.58 7.00 2.74
C PHE A 85 -9.44 8.52 2.63
N VAL A 86 -8.64 9.14 3.49
CA VAL A 86 -8.40 10.59 3.47
C VAL A 86 -7.71 11.02 2.18
N LEU A 87 -6.71 10.27 1.72
CA LEU A 87 -6.01 10.58 0.47
C LEU A 87 -6.89 10.39 -0.76
N LEU A 88 -7.67 9.31 -0.84
CA LEU A 88 -8.64 9.13 -1.92
C LEU A 88 -9.66 10.26 -1.92
N LYS A 89 -10.15 10.69 -0.75
CA LYS A 89 -11.05 11.84 -0.64
C LYS A 89 -10.40 13.12 -1.13
N TYR A 90 -9.15 13.37 -0.75
CA TYR A 90 -8.40 14.54 -1.20
C TYR A 90 -8.20 14.53 -2.73
N VAL A 91 -7.66 13.43 -3.27
CA VAL A 91 -7.42 13.29 -4.71
C VAL A 91 -8.73 13.37 -5.51
N SER A 92 -9.84 12.81 -4.99
CA SER A 92 -11.14 12.84 -5.66
C SER A 92 -11.72 14.24 -5.87
N LYS A 93 -11.32 15.22 -5.04
CA LYS A 93 -11.73 16.62 -5.19
C LYS A 93 -11.01 17.30 -6.35
N GLU A 94 -9.75 16.94 -6.57
CA GLU A 94 -8.89 17.56 -7.58
C GLU A 94 -8.98 16.83 -8.92
N ILE A 95 -9.23 15.51 -8.90
CA ILE A 95 -9.18 14.64 -10.08
C ILE A 95 -10.36 13.66 -10.05
N LYS A 96 -11.03 13.50 -11.19
CA LYS A 96 -12.05 12.46 -11.37
C LYS A 96 -11.40 11.07 -11.27
N LEU A 97 -11.72 10.33 -10.21
CA LEU A 97 -11.23 8.97 -9.99
C LEU A 97 -11.93 7.98 -10.93
N GLY A 98 -11.28 7.63 -12.02
CA GLY A 98 -11.67 6.50 -12.89
C GLY A 98 -10.96 5.21 -12.51
N LEU A 99 -11.26 4.14 -13.26
CA LEU A 99 -10.65 2.81 -13.08
C LEU A 99 -9.11 2.89 -13.08
N ARG A 100 -8.53 3.61 -14.04
CA ARG A 100 -7.07 3.69 -14.21
C ARG A 100 -6.39 4.50 -13.11
N GLU A 101 -7.06 5.53 -12.61
CA GLU A 101 -6.58 6.34 -11.49
C GLU A 101 -6.56 5.51 -10.20
N LEU A 102 -7.61 4.71 -9.95
CA LEU A 102 -7.66 3.79 -8.81
C LEU A 102 -6.61 2.68 -8.91
N ILE A 103 -6.37 2.11 -10.10
CA ILE A 103 -5.27 1.15 -10.33
C ILE A 103 -3.92 1.82 -10.02
N SER A 104 -3.71 3.06 -10.50
CA SER A 104 -2.44 3.77 -10.25
C SER A 104 -2.22 4.04 -8.77
N PHE A 105 -3.29 4.43 -8.07
CA PHE A 105 -3.26 4.64 -6.62
C PHE A 105 -2.89 3.34 -5.88
N GLY A 106 -3.60 2.25 -6.17
CA GLY A 106 -3.38 0.95 -5.55
C GLY A 106 -1.98 0.38 -5.80
N LEU A 107 -1.50 0.46 -7.04
CA LEU A 107 -0.16 0.01 -7.42
C LEU A 107 0.93 0.87 -6.78
N GLY A 108 0.75 2.19 -6.73
CA GLY A 108 1.69 3.10 -6.07
C GLY A 108 1.83 2.78 -4.58
N TRP A 109 0.71 2.48 -3.92
CA TRP A 109 0.69 2.03 -2.52
C TRP A 109 1.52 0.76 -2.32
N GLY A 110 1.20 -0.31 -3.06
CA GLY A 110 1.88 -1.60 -2.92
C GLY A 110 3.34 -1.60 -3.39
N LEU A 111 3.69 -0.81 -4.41
CA LEU A 111 5.08 -0.69 -4.88
C LEU A 111 6.00 -0.05 -3.85
N VAL A 112 5.54 1.01 -3.17
CA VAL A 112 6.34 1.65 -2.11
C VAL A 112 6.48 0.74 -0.90
N GLU A 113 5.41 0.01 -0.53
CA GLU A 113 5.50 -1.02 0.50
C GLU A 113 6.54 -2.10 0.11
N ALA A 114 6.45 -2.66 -1.10
CA ALA A 114 7.38 -3.68 -1.56
C ALA A 114 8.82 -3.17 -1.59
N LEU A 115 9.04 -1.93 -2.01
CA LEU A 115 10.35 -1.30 -2.02
C LEU A 115 10.92 -1.17 -0.61
N ILE A 116 10.16 -0.58 0.32
CA ILE A 116 10.66 -0.21 1.64
C ILE A 116 10.71 -1.43 2.58
N ILE A 117 9.66 -2.23 2.62
CA ILE A 117 9.56 -3.37 3.55
C ILE A 117 10.38 -4.55 3.04
N TYR A 118 10.31 -4.88 1.76
CA TYR A 118 10.94 -6.09 1.26
C TYR A 118 12.29 -5.84 0.60
N VAL A 119 12.37 -4.96 -0.40
CA VAL A 119 13.60 -4.84 -1.20
C VAL A 119 14.78 -4.33 -0.36
N LEU A 120 14.58 -3.30 0.45
CA LEU A 120 15.64 -2.80 1.34
C LEU A 120 16.10 -3.89 2.34
N GLN A 121 15.15 -4.65 2.90
CA GLN A 121 15.48 -5.75 3.82
C GLN A 121 16.17 -6.92 3.10
N ALA A 122 15.71 -7.30 1.92
CA ALA A 122 16.28 -8.37 1.11
C ALA A 122 17.73 -8.08 0.73
N ILE A 123 18.02 -6.83 0.32
CA ILE A 123 19.39 -6.37 0.03
C ILE A 123 20.25 -6.48 1.30
N PHE A 124 19.75 -6.02 2.45
CA PHE A 124 20.49 -6.09 3.71
C PHE A 124 20.74 -7.55 4.15
N LEU A 125 19.75 -8.42 4.10
CA LEU A 125 19.89 -9.84 4.46
C LEU A 125 20.89 -10.53 3.53
N GLN A 126 20.83 -10.25 2.23
CA GLN A 126 21.69 -10.90 1.26
C GLN A 126 23.15 -10.44 1.33
N TYR A 127 23.37 -9.13 1.24
CA TYR A 127 24.73 -8.57 1.16
C TYR A 127 25.34 -8.29 2.54
N GLY A 128 24.50 -8.04 3.56
CA GLY A 128 24.94 -7.78 4.93
C GLY A 128 25.09 -9.05 5.76
N LEU A 129 24.19 -10.03 5.61
CA LEU A 129 24.17 -11.27 6.41
C LEU A 129 24.48 -12.54 5.61
N GLY A 130 24.73 -12.42 4.30
CA GLY A 130 25.07 -13.57 3.45
C GLY A 130 23.90 -14.52 3.18
N ALA A 131 22.65 -14.06 3.31
CA ALA A 131 21.48 -14.89 3.03
C ALA A 131 21.44 -15.34 1.56
N GLU A 132 21.12 -16.61 1.34
CA GLU A 132 20.98 -17.16 -0.01
C GLU A 132 19.71 -16.63 -0.69
N TRP A 133 19.86 -16.19 -1.95
CA TRP A 133 18.82 -15.48 -2.71
C TRP A 133 17.48 -16.24 -2.79
N TYR A 134 17.51 -17.58 -2.89
CA TYR A 134 16.28 -18.37 -3.04
C TYR A 134 15.44 -18.41 -1.76
N LYS A 135 16.05 -18.17 -0.58
CA LYS A 135 15.32 -18.06 0.70
C LYS A 135 14.47 -16.79 0.77
N LEU A 136 14.75 -15.81 -0.09
CA LEU A 136 14.03 -14.54 -0.15
C LEU A 136 12.83 -14.61 -1.11
N LEU A 137 12.73 -15.63 -1.99
CA LEU A 137 11.67 -15.74 -2.99
C LEU A 137 10.24 -15.73 -2.42
N PRO A 138 9.93 -16.42 -1.30
CA PRO A 138 8.58 -16.38 -0.73
C PRO A 138 8.14 -14.94 -0.41
N GLY A 139 9.02 -14.13 0.17
CA GLY A 139 8.73 -12.74 0.46
C GLY A 139 8.47 -11.89 -0.80
N ALA A 140 9.17 -12.16 -1.92
CA ALA A 140 8.91 -11.47 -3.19
C ALA A 140 7.51 -11.79 -3.73
N ILE A 141 7.07 -13.04 -3.62
CA ILE A 141 5.72 -13.47 -4.03
C ILE A 141 4.68 -12.81 -3.14
N GLU A 142 4.89 -12.82 -1.82
CA GLU A 142 4.02 -12.15 -0.86
C GLU A 142 3.84 -10.67 -1.15
N ARG A 143 4.88 -9.96 -1.62
CA ARG A 143 4.77 -8.54 -1.99
C ARG A 143 3.90 -8.28 -3.21
N ASN A 144 3.91 -9.17 -4.19
CA ASN A 144 2.99 -9.07 -5.33
C ASN A 144 1.54 -9.30 -4.87
N ILE A 145 1.32 -10.30 -4.01
CA ILE A 145 0.01 -10.58 -3.44
C ILE A 145 -0.48 -9.37 -2.61
N ALA A 146 0.37 -8.81 -1.75
CA ALA A 146 0.06 -7.62 -0.96
C ALA A 146 -0.29 -6.42 -1.86
N THR A 147 0.47 -6.20 -2.94
CA THR A 147 0.18 -5.14 -3.92
C THR A 147 -1.18 -5.31 -4.59
N LEU A 148 -1.55 -6.54 -4.94
CA LEU A 148 -2.89 -6.84 -5.46
C LEU A 148 -3.98 -6.55 -4.43
N PHE A 149 -3.77 -6.92 -3.16
CA PHE A 149 -4.70 -6.59 -2.08
C PHE A 149 -4.84 -5.08 -1.86
N HIS A 150 -3.74 -4.33 -1.85
CA HIS A 150 -3.79 -2.87 -1.75
C HIS A 150 -4.56 -2.23 -2.90
N THR A 151 -4.39 -2.78 -4.11
CA THR A 151 -5.18 -2.35 -5.26
C THR A 151 -6.66 -2.65 -5.09
N ALA A 152 -7.03 -3.87 -4.66
CA ALA A 152 -8.42 -4.23 -4.40
C ALA A 152 -9.06 -3.39 -3.28
N LEU A 153 -8.35 -3.16 -2.17
CA LEU A 153 -8.84 -2.35 -1.06
C LEU A 153 -9.00 -0.88 -1.44
N THR A 154 -8.17 -0.38 -2.37
CA THR A 154 -8.35 0.97 -2.95
C THR A 154 -9.70 1.11 -3.66
N PHE A 155 -10.13 0.08 -4.40
CA PHE A 155 -11.48 0.08 -5.01
C PHE A 155 -12.58 0.08 -3.95
N ILE A 156 -12.44 -0.71 -2.89
CA ILE A 156 -13.41 -0.76 -1.79
C ILE A 156 -13.50 0.60 -1.10
N ALA A 157 -12.37 1.22 -0.77
CA ALA A 157 -12.33 2.55 -0.16
C ALA A 157 -12.97 3.62 -1.06
N ALA A 158 -12.70 3.58 -2.37
CA ALA A 158 -13.32 4.49 -3.33
C ALA A 158 -14.84 4.27 -3.44
N TRP A 159 -15.29 3.02 -3.43
CA TRP A 159 -16.72 2.68 -3.43
C TRP A 159 -17.44 3.21 -2.19
N VAL A 160 -16.83 3.01 -1.01
CA VAL A 160 -17.33 3.55 0.27
C VAL A 160 -17.41 5.07 0.21
N LEU A 161 -16.41 5.73 -0.38
CA LEU A 161 -16.41 7.18 -0.54
C LEU A 161 -17.57 7.68 -1.40
N VAL A 162 -17.81 7.04 -2.56
CA VAL A 162 -18.93 7.41 -3.44
C VAL A 162 -20.28 7.18 -2.75
N LYS A 163 -20.47 6.02 -2.09
CA LYS A 163 -21.72 5.74 -1.37
C LYS A 163 -21.92 6.64 -0.14
N GLY A 164 -20.87 6.92 0.61
CA GLY A 164 -20.94 7.81 1.78
C GLY A 164 -21.35 9.24 1.42
N ILE A 165 -20.89 9.75 0.27
CA ILE A 165 -21.32 11.05 -0.26
C ILE A 165 -22.80 11.02 -0.65
N LEU A 166 -23.26 9.95 -1.32
CA LEU A 166 -24.68 9.78 -1.70
C LEU A 166 -25.60 9.79 -0.48
N ILE A 167 -25.23 9.09 0.59
CA ILE A 167 -26.00 9.04 1.85
C ILE A 167 -26.03 10.41 2.55
N SER A 168 -24.91 11.13 2.56
CA SER A 168 -24.87 12.48 3.15
C SER A 168 -25.69 13.51 2.35
N HIS A 169 -25.69 13.40 1.01
CA HIS A 169 -26.52 14.26 0.16
C HIS A 169 -28.02 13.95 0.30
N SER A 170 -28.41 12.68 0.34
CA SER A 170 -29.81 12.32 0.58
C SER A 170 -30.26 12.76 1.97
N ALA A 171 -29.46 12.58 3.01
CA ALA A 171 -29.77 13.09 4.36
C ALA A 171 -29.96 14.62 4.40
N ASN A 172 -29.12 15.39 3.70
CA ASN A 172 -29.28 16.84 3.59
C ASN A 172 -30.55 17.24 2.81
N ILE A 173 -30.91 16.50 1.76
CA ILE A 173 -32.15 16.75 1.02
C ILE A 173 -33.38 16.49 1.91
N TYR A 174 -33.40 15.37 2.65
CA TYR A 174 -34.49 15.07 3.60
C TYR A 174 -34.59 16.10 4.72
N CYS A 175 -33.46 16.59 5.24
CA CYS A 175 -33.43 17.64 6.26
C CYS A 175 -33.89 19.01 5.71
N SER A 176 -33.59 19.32 4.44
CA SER A 176 -34.05 20.56 3.78
C SER A 176 -35.53 20.54 3.35
N LEU A 177 -36.14 19.36 3.24
CA LEU A 177 -37.54 19.17 2.85
C LEU A 177 -38.51 19.02 4.04
N GLY A 178 -38.05 19.22 5.28
CA GLY A 178 -38.92 19.40 6.44
C GLY A 178 -39.71 18.16 6.88
N PHE A 179 -39.24 16.95 6.56
CA PHE A 179 -39.79 15.72 7.16
C PHE A 179 -39.10 15.49 8.51
N SER A 180 -39.65 16.07 9.57
CA SER A 180 -39.41 15.72 10.98
C SER A 180 -40.58 14.91 11.51
#